data_AF-A0A1G8E5S1-F1
#
_entry.id   AF-A0A1G8E5S1-F1
#
_cell.length_a   1.000
_cell.length_b   1.000
_cell.length_c   1.000
_cell.angle_alpha   90.00
_cell.angle_beta   90.00
_cell.angle_gamma   90.00
#
_symmetry.space_group_name_H-M   'P 1'
#
loop_
_entity.id
_entity.type
_entity.pdbx_description
1 polymer ?
#
loop_
_entity_poly.entity_id
_entity_poly.type
_entity_poly.pdbx_seq_one_letter_code
_entity_poly.pdbx_strand_id
1 'polypeptide(L)'
;MHLKIMEAVVVISKLDLPNLAKFTDINDERRNFNYINPDNGRRLTSKYTNQFGDVQLMRLAEMYLIRAEANFIEGTLLGNTPLADINLLRTRANAANLLTVNLASILRERELELAMEGFAIHDLKRTKRHIDVFADGSKLIPYNDNTLVFPIPLREMDTNSKITQNPGYGS
;
A
#
# COMPACT_ATOMS: atom_id res chain seq x y z
N MET A 1 15.64 -3.32 -30.67
CA MET A 1 15.39 -2.94 -29.26
C MET A 1 13.89 -2.66 -29.03
N HIS A 2 13.00 -3.58 -29.44
CA HIS A 2 11.54 -3.34 -29.41
C HIS A 2 10.73 -4.54 -28.87
N LEU A 3 11.41 -5.58 -28.37
CA LEU A 3 10.76 -6.81 -27.89
C LEU A 3 10.62 -6.89 -26.36
N LYS A 4 11.34 -6.08 -25.57
CA LYS A 4 11.28 -6.16 -24.09
C LYS A 4 10.04 -5.50 -23.47
N ILE A 5 9.27 -4.75 -24.25
CA ILE A 5 8.11 -3.97 -23.74
C ILE A 5 6.82 -4.81 -23.75
N MET A 6 6.73 -5.83 -24.60
CA MET A 6 5.53 -6.68 -24.69
C MET A 6 5.48 -7.80 -23.63
N GLU A 7 6.63 -8.24 -23.09
CA GLU A 7 6.64 -9.24 -22.01
C GLU A 7 6.13 -8.68 -20.68
N ALA A 8 6.20 -7.36 -20.46
CA ALA A 8 5.66 -6.72 -19.26
C ALA A 8 4.11 -6.72 -19.22
N VAL A 9 3.45 -6.81 -20.37
CA VAL A 9 1.98 -6.73 -20.48
C VAL A 9 1.32 -8.10 -20.27
N VAL A 10 2.03 -9.19 -20.58
CA VAL A 10 1.48 -10.56 -20.47
C VAL A 10 1.56 -11.11 -19.04
N VAL A 11 2.54 -10.66 -18.23
CA VAL A 11 2.72 -11.14 -16.85
C VAL A 11 1.65 -10.64 -15.87
N ILE A 12 0.95 -9.55 -16.19
CA ILE A 12 -0.12 -8.98 -15.32
C ILE A 12 -1.35 -9.90 -15.28
N SER A 13 -1.54 -10.77 -16.29
CA SER A 13 -2.70 -11.67 -16.37
C SER A 13 -2.65 -12.89 -15.43
N LYS A 14 -1.47 -13.19 -14.84
CA LYS A 14 -1.26 -14.33 -13.94
C LYS A 14 -0.65 -13.98 -12.59
N LEU A 15 -0.35 -12.70 -12.33
CA LEU A 15 0.05 -12.28 -11.00
C LEU A 15 -1.24 -12.18 -10.16
N ASP A 16 -1.47 -13.18 -9.31
CA ASP A 16 -2.22 -12.92 -8.08
C ASP A 16 -1.61 -11.65 -7.48
N LEU A 17 -2.40 -10.58 -7.41
CA LEU A 17 -1.90 -9.31 -6.93
C LEU A 17 -1.28 -9.60 -5.55
N PRO A 18 0.01 -9.32 -5.31
CA PRO A 18 0.68 -9.62 -4.06
C PRO A 18 -0.05 -9.05 -2.82
N ASN A 19 -0.91 -8.04 -3.04
CA ASN A 19 -1.77 -7.44 -2.03
C ASN A 19 -3.02 -8.26 -1.66
N LEU A 20 -3.44 -9.26 -2.44
CA LEU A 20 -4.63 -10.07 -2.15
C LEU A 20 -4.33 -11.23 -1.20
N ALA A 21 -3.16 -11.87 -1.37
CA ALA A 21 -2.66 -12.91 -0.46
C ALA A 21 -2.48 -12.40 0.98
N LYS A 22 -2.53 -11.07 1.16
CA LYS A 22 -2.47 -10.42 2.45
C LYS A 22 -3.74 -10.61 3.29
N PHE A 23 -4.91 -10.82 2.71
CA PHE A 23 -6.13 -11.02 3.53
C PHE A 23 -6.26 -12.49 3.94
N THR A 24 -5.55 -12.88 5.01
CA THR A 24 -5.47 -14.27 5.48
C THR A 24 -6.65 -14.69 6.37
N ASP A 25 -7.33 -13.74 6.99
CA ASP A 25 -8.54 -14.00 7.78
C ASP A 25 -9.74 -14.16 6.85
N ILE A 26 -10.44 -15.29 6.99
CA ILE A 26 -11.59 -15.62 6.16
C ILE A 26 -12.81 -14.74 6.46
N ASN A 27 -12.91 -14.21 7.68
CA ASN A 27 -14.02 -13.38 8.13
C ASN A 27 -13.81 -11.90 7.81
N ASP A 28 -12.57 -11.49 7.48
CA ASP A 28 -12.24 -10.10 7.16
C ASP A 28 -12.89 -9.67 5.85
N GLU A 29 -13.91 -8.81 5.92
CA GLU A 29 -14.69 -8.37 4.78
C GLU A 29 -13.86 -7.64 3.72
N ARG A 30 -12.73 -7.04 4.12
CA ARG A 30 -11.84 -6.29 3.21
C ARG A 30 -11.18 -7.20 2.16
N ARG A 31 -11.16 -8.52 2.39
CA ARG A 31 -10.72 -9.50 1.39
C ARG A 31 -11.55 -9.46 0.09
N ASN A 32 -12.77 -8.92 0.17
CA ASN A 32 -13.69 -8.81 -0.95
C ASN A 32 -13.54 -7.49 -1.74
N PHE A 33 -12.46 -6.73 -1.53
CA PHE A 33 -12.17 -5.49 -2.29
C PHE A 33 -11.74 -5.70 -3.75
N ASN A 34 -11.98 -6.89 -4.32
CA ASN A 34 -11.66 -7.20 -5.70
C ASN A 34 -12.75 -8.07 -6.34
N TYR A 35 -12.95 -7.92 -7.64
CA TYR A 35 -13.85 -8.74 -8.45
C TYR A 35 -13.16 -9.14 -9.76
N ILE A 36 -13.68 -10.18 -10.43
CA ILE A 36 -13.28 -10.54 -11.79
C ILE A 36 -14.23 -9.85 -12.76
N ASN A 37 -13.68 -9.05 -13.66
CA ASN A 37 -14.45 -8.41 -14.72
C ASN A 37 -14.94 -9.50 -15.69
N PRO A 38 -16.26 -9.63 -15.90
CA PRO A 38 -16.82 -10.68 -16.76
C PRO A 38 -16.45 -10.53 -18.24
N ASP A 39 -16.13 -9.31 -18.70
CA ASP A 39 -15.89 -9.02 -20.12
C ASP A 39 -14.48 -9.42 -20.57
N ASN A 40 -13.51 -9.38 -19.66
CA ASN A 40 -12.09 -9.59 -20.00
C ASN A 40 -11.32 -10.49 -19.01
N GLY A 41 -12.00 -11.02 -17.99
CA GLY A 41 -11.41 -11.89 -16.98
C GLY A 41 -10.37 -11.22 -16.07
N ARG A 42 -10.18 -9.90 -16.18
CA ARG A 42 -9.19 -9.18 -15.36
C ARG A 42 -9.71 -9.01 -13.94
N ARG A 43 -8.81 -9.17 -12.97
CA ARG A 43 -9.09 -8.83 -11.58
C ARG A 43 -8.99 -7.32 -11.37
N LEU A 44 -10.06 -6.71 -10.87
CA LEU A 44 -10.17 -5.27 -10.62
C LEU A 44 -10.53 -5.01 -9.16
N THR A 45 -10.20 -3.83 -8.65
CA THR A 45 -10.63 -3.39 -7.31
C THR A 45 -12.11 -2.99 -7.31
N SER A 46 -12.85 -3.39 -6.29
CA SER A 46 -14.24 -2.92 -6.05
C SER A 46 -14.31 -1.62 -5.24
N LYS A 47 -13.18 -1.08 -4.77
CA LYS A 47 -13.13 0.08 -3.86
C LYS A 47 -13.49 1.40 -4.54
N TYR A 48 -13.14 1.55 -5.82
CA TYR A 48 -13.36 2.78 -6.60
C TYR A 48 -14.13 2.50 -7.89
N THR A 49 -15.32 1.90 -7.77
CA THR A 49 -16.17 1.56 -8.94
C THR A 49 -17.22 2.61 -9.26
N ASN A 50 -17.49 3.55 -8.34
CA ASN A 50 -18.45 4.62 -8.59
C ASN A 50 -17.77 5.77 -9.34
N GLN A 51 -18.08 5.91 -10.62
CA GLN A 51 -17.56 6.98 -11.49
C GLN A 51 -17.87 8.39 -10.96
N PHE A 52 -19.00 8.55 -10.27
CA PHE A 52 -19.43 9.82 -9.68
C PHE A 52 -19.23 9.86 -8.16
N GLY A 53 -18.52 8.88 -7.62
CA GLY A 53 -18.24 8.79 -6.19
C GLY A 53 -17.10 9.71 -5.79
N ASP A 54 -17.22 10.30 -4.61
CA ASP A 54 -16.13 11.08 -4.03
C ASP A 54 -14.95 10.16 -3.66
N VAL A 55 -13.74 10.63 -3.95
CA VAL A 55 -12.51 9.96 -3.54
C VAL A 55 -12.13 10.45 -2.14
N GLN A 56 -12.14 9.55 -1.16
CA GLN A 56 -11.74 9.88 0.20
C GLN A 56 -10.22 10.13 0.25
N LEU A 57 -9.82 11.34 0.66
CA LEU A 57 -8.41 11.71 0.83
C LEU A 57 -7.88 11.40 2.23
N MET A 58 -8.75 11.51 3.24
CA MET A 58 -8.44 11.21 4.64
C MET A 58 -9.65 10.57 5.30
N ARG A 59 -9.42 9.73 6.29
CA ARG A 59 -10.48 9.06 7.04
C ARG A 59 -10.10 8.77 8.48
N LEU A 60 -11.11 8.66 9.34
CA LEU A 60 -10.91 8.46 10.78
C LEU A 60 -10.10 7.20 11.12
N ALA A 61 -10.26 6.13 10.33
CA ALA A 61 -9.46 4.91 10.51
C ALA A 61 -7.95 5.15 10.36
N GLU A 62 -7.55 6.05 9.46
CA GLU A 62 -6.14 6.43 9.32
C GLU A 62 -5.62 7.08 10.61
N MET A 63 -6.44 7.93 11.24
CA MET A 63 -6.07 8.59 12.51
C MET A 63 -5.91 7.58 13.66
N TYR A 64 -6.76 6.54 13.71
CA TYR A 64 -6.58 5.44 14.67
C TYR A 64 -5.28 4.67 14.43
N LEU A 65 -4.93 4.41 13.17
CA LEU A 65 -3.68 3.73 12.81
C LEU A 65 -2.45 4.57 13.16
N ILE A 66 -2.48 5.87 12.87
CA ILE A 66 -1.40 6.80 13.22
C ILE A 66 -1.22 6.86 14.74
N ARG A 67 -2.32 6.97 15.50
CA ARG A 67 -2.26 6.99 16.96
C ARG A 67 -1.75 5.67 17.53
N ALA A 68 -2.23 4.53 17.04
CA ALA A 68 -1.76 3.21 17.47
C ALA A 68 -0.27 3.03 17.24
N GLU A 69 0.23 3.43 16.06
CA GLU A 69 1.64 3.35 15.72
C GLU A 69 2.49 4.29 16.59
N ALA A 70 2.09 5.57 16.74
CA ALA A 70 2.81 6.54 17.55
C ALA A 70 2.87 6.12 19.03
N ASN A 71 1.74 5.72 19.61
CA ASN A 71 1.69 5.22 20.99
C ASN A 71 2.60 3.99 21.18
N PHE A 72 2.64 3.09 20.19
CA PHE A 72 3.52 1.91 20.25
C PHE A 72 5.01 2.28 20.20
N ILE A 73 5.40 3.20 19.30
CA ILE A 73 6.81 3.61 19.13
C ILE A 73 7.30 4.40 20.35
N GLU A 74 6.49 5.34 20.84
CA GLU A 74 6.85 6.23 21.95
C GLU A 74 6.63 5.57 23.33
N GLY A 75 6.01 4.38 23.38
CA GLY A 75 5.66 3.71 24.63
C GLY A 75 4.62 4.49 25.45
N THR A 76 3.74 5.24 24.79
CA THR A 76 2.71 6.07 25.44
C THR A 76 1.32 5.46 25.27
N LEU A 77 0.35 5.97 26.05
CA LEU A 77 -1.05 5.56 26.01
C LEU A 77 -1.98 6.77 25.87
N LEU A 78 -1.57 7.76 25.07
CA LEU A 78 -2.37 8.98 24.87
C LEU A 78 -3.62 8.65 24.05
N GLY A 79 -4.80 8.82 24.66
CA GLY A 79 -6.06 8.39 24.07
C GLY A 79 -6.30 6.90 24.27
N ASN A 80 -6.38 6.13 23.18
CA ASN A 80 -6.56 4.67 23.24
C ASN A 80 -5.23 3.94 23.21
N THR A 81 -5.24 2.70 23.72
CA THR A 81 -4.09 1.80 23.59
C THR A 81 -3.92 1.35 22.12
N PRO A 82 -2.68 1.04 21.66
CA PRO A 82 -2.47 0.50 20.32
C PRO A 82 -3.33 -0.73 20.02
N LEU A 83 -3.50 -1.63 21.00
CA LEU A 83 -4.33 -2.81 20.87
C LEU A 83 -5.81 -2.46 20.65
N ALA A 84 -6.34 -1.50 21.41
CA ALA A 84 -7.73 -1.08 21.31
C ALA A 84 -8.03 -0.42 19.95
N ASP A 85 -7.14 0.44 19.47
CA ASP A 85 -7.31 1.09 18.16
C ASP A 85 -7.25 0.07 17.01
N ILE A 86 -6.35 -0.90 17.07
CA ILE A 86 -6.27 -1.97 16.07
C ILE A 86 -7.52 -2.85 16.11
N ASN A 87 -7.95 -3.30 17.29
CA ASN A 87 -9.12 -4.16 17.42
C ASN A 87 -10.43 -3.45 17.06
N LEU A 88 -10.52 -2.13 17.23
CA LEU A 88 -11.65 -1.34 16.74
C LEU A 88 -11.78 -1.46 15.21
N LEU A 89 -10.67 -1.36 14.48
CA LEU A 89 -10.65 -1.49 13.02
C LEU A 89 -10.96 -2.92 12.58
N ARG A 90 -10.36 -3.92 13.25
CA ARG A 90 -10.57 -5.34 12.98
C ARG A 90 -12.01 -5.75 13.21
N THR A 91 -12.60 -5.35 14.33
CA THR A 91 -14.03 -5.60 14.64
C THR A 91 -14.93 -5.01 13.55
N ARG A 92 -14.69 -3.77 13.11
CA ARG A 92 -15.49 -3.15 12.04
C ARG A 92 -15.33 -3.84 10.68
N ALA A 93 -14.18 -4.47 10.43
CA ALA A 93 -13.93 -5.27 9.23
C ALA A 93 -14.35 -6.75 9.40
N ASN A 94 -14.96 -7.12 10.52
CA ASN A 94 -15.28 -8.50 10.89
C ASN A 94 -14.04 -9.44 10.94
N ALA A 95 -12.85 -8.88 11.09
CA ALA A 95 -11.62 -9.63 11.30
C ALA A 95 -11.47 -10.03 12.78
N ALA A 96 -10.88 -11.19 13.05
CA ALA A 96 -10.66 -11.70 14.40
C ALA A 96 -9.77 -10.75 15.22
N ASN A 97 -10.19 -10.36 16.42
CA ASN A 97 -9.40 -9.46 17.26
C ASN A 97 -8.08 -10.09 17.71
N LEU A 98 -7.06 -9.25 17.85
CA LEU A 98 -5.75 -9.64 18.38
C LEU A 98 -5.75 -9.61 19.91
N LEU A 99 -4.93 -10.46 20.53
CA LEU A 99 -4.71 -10.43 21.98
C LEU A 99 -3.61 -9.45 22.38
N THR A 100 -2.60 -9.30 21.52
CA THR A 100 -1.49 -8.37 21.66
C THR A 100 -1.12 -7.80 20.31
N VAL A 101 -0.46 -6.64 20.30
CA VAL A 101 0.08 -6.02 19.09
C VAL A 101 1.57 -5.79 19.23
N ASN A 102 2.27 -5.91 18.12
CA ASN A 102 3.63 -5.41 17.90
C ASN A 102 3.65 -4.48 16.67
N LEU A 103 4.77 -3.78 16.45
CA LEU A 103 4.90 -2.86 15.32
C LEU A 103 4.57 -3.52 13.96
N ALA A 104 5.00 -4.77 13.76
CA ALA A 104 4.71 -5.49 12.52
C ALA A 104 3.20 -5.70 12.33
N SER A 105 2.47 -6.09 13.38
CA SER A 105 1.01 -6.26 13.32
C SER A 105 0.26 -4.93 13.11
N ILE A 106 0.76 -3.82 13.68
CA ILE A 106 0.17 -2.48 13.50
C ILE A 106 0.35 -2.01 12.06
N LEU A 107 1.57 -2.10 11.53
CA LEU A 107 1.86 -1.76 10.13
C LEU A 107 1.11 -2.69 9.17
N ARG A 108 0.92 -3.95 9.56
CA ARG A 108 0.14 -4.91 8.78
C ARG A 108 -1.32 -4.50 8.70
N GLU A 109 -1.92 -4.14 9.82
CA GLU A 109 -3.30 -3.65 9.85
C GLU A 109 -3.45 -2.37 9.02
N ARG A 110 -2.46 -1.47 9.07
CA ARG A 110 -2.43 -0.27 8.23
C ARG A 110 -2.45 -0.60 6.74
N GLU A 111 -1.66 -1.59 6.31
CA GLU A 111 -1.66 -2.06 4.91
C GLU A 111 -2.99 -2.67 4.47
N LEU A 112 -3.67 -3.43 5.33
CA LEU A 112 -4.97 -4.06 5.03
C LEU A 112 -6.08 -3.02 4.97
N GLU A 113 -6.10 -2.13 5.95
CA GLU A 113 -7.14 -1.14 6.13
C GLU A 113 -7.08 -0.08 5.02
N LEU A 114 -5.88 0.41 4.70
CA LEU A 114 -5.64 1.42 3.67
C LEU A 114 -5.28 0.82 2.30
N ALA A 115 -5.62 -0.45 2.07
CA ALA A 115 -5.36 -1.11 0.80
C ALA A 115 -5.97 -0.31 -0.36
N MET A 116 -5.19 -0.15 -1.44
CA MET A 116 -5.58 0.59 -2.66
C MET A 116 -5.75 2.11 -2.49
N GLU A 117 -5.45 2.70 -1.33
CA GLU A 117 -5.55 4.15 -1.09
C GLU A 117 -4.23 4.91 -1.35
N GLY A 118 -3.17 4.25 -1.82
CA GLY A 118 -1.90 4.89 -2.18
C GLY A 118 -0.84 5.00 -1.07
N PHE A 119 -1.11 4.50 0.14
CA PHE A 119 -0.20 4.64 1.28
C PHE A 119 1.01 3.69 1.27
N ALA A 120 0.93 2.54 0.60
CA ALA A 120 1.89 1.45 0.75
C ALA A 120 3.35 1.86 0.50
N ILE A 121 3.63 2.60 -0.58
CA ILE A 121 5.00 3.02 -0.90
C ILE A 121 5.57 3.99 0.14
N HIS A 122 4.74 4.89 0.65
CA HIS A 122 5.12 5.87 1.67
C HIS A 122 5.37 5.18 3.02
N ASP A 123 4.51 4.23 3.40
CA ASP A 123 4.67 3.44 4.62
C ASP A 123 5.92 2.56 4.58
N LEU A 124 6.19 1.89 3.45
CA LEU A 124 7.41 1.09 3.29
C LEU A 124 8.67 1.96 3.39
N LYS A 125 8.69 3.13 2.71
CA LYS A 125 9.83 4.04 2.71
C LYS A 125 10.12 4.62 4.10
N ARG A 126 9.10 5.14 4.80
CA ARG A 126 9.29 5.75 6.14
C ARG A 126 9.69 4.73 7.20
N THR A 127 9.24 3.48 7.07
CA THR A 127 9.60 2.37 7.98
C THR A 127 10.84 1.59 7.53
N LYS A 128 11.53 2.04 6.48
CA LYS A 128 12.72 1.41 5.89
C LYS A 128 12.52 -0.06 5.51
N ARG A 129 11.30 -0.42 5.09
CA ARG A 129 10.94 -1.77 4.62
C ARG A 129 11.11 -1.86 3.10
N HIS A 130 11.65 -2.98 2.63
CA HIS A 130 11.83 -3.24 1.21
C HIS A 130 10.49 -3.55 0.53
N ILE A 131 10.38 -3.22 -0.77
CA ILE A 131 9.22 -3.60 -1.58
C ILE A 131 9.47 -5.00 -2.11
N ASP A 132 8.60 -5.93 -1.76
CA ASP A 132 8.54 -7.25 -2.36
C ASP A 132 7.64 -7.20 -3.60
N VAL A 133 8.27 -7.31 -4.78
CA VAL A 133 7.60 -7.13 -6.07
C VAL A 133 6.60 -8.26 -6.35
N PHE A 134 6.88 -9.46 -5.85
CA PHE A 134 6.09 -10.66 -6.13
C PHE A 134 5.39 -11.23 -4.88
N ALA A 135 5.64 -10.67 -3.68
CA ALA A 135 5.18 -11.17 -2.38
C ALA A 135 5.61 -12.60 -2.04
N ASP A 136 6.72 -13.05 -2.62
CA ASP A 136 7.36 -14.34 -2.33
C ASP A 136 8.80 -14.17 -1.84
N GLY A 137 9.25 -12.93 -1.63
CA GLY A 137 10.61 -12.57 -1.24
C GLY A 137 11.66 -12.71 -2.35
N SER A 138 11.29 -13.16 -3.56
CA SER A 138 12.25 -13.44 -4.63
C SER A 138 12.82 -12.19 -5.28
N LYS A 139 12.09 -11.06 -5.23
CA LYS A 139 12.54 -9.77 -5.75
C LYS A 139 12.21 -8.64 -4.79
N LEU A 140 13.25 -8.14 -4.14
CA LEU A 140 13.19 -7.02 -3.21
C LEU A 140 13.78 -5.76 -3.85
N ILE A 141 13.02 -4.67 -3.83
CA ILE A 141 13.52 -3.33 -4.14
C ILE A 141 13.87 -2.65 -2.81
N PRO A 142 15.12 -2.19 -2.61
CA PRO A 142 15.53 -1.48 -1.41
C PRO A 142 14.63 -0.26 -1.09
N TYR A 143 14.43 0.06 0.19
CA TYR A 143 13.53 1.16 0.59
C TYR A 143 14.07 2.53 0.14
N ASN A 144 15.39 2.61 -0.08
CA ASN A 144 16.14 3.77 -0.53
C ASN A 144 16.53 3.68 -2.01
N ASP A 145 15.90 2.78 -2.78
CA ASP A 145 16.14 2.68 -4.21
C ASP A 145 15.67 3.96 -4.93
N ASN A 146 16.50 4.43 -5.85
CA ASN A 146 16.26 5.66 -6.61
C ASN A 146 15.01 5.60 -7.48
N THR A 147 14.59 4.41 -7.93
CA THR A 147 13.36 4.20 -8.70
C THR A 147 12.07 4.48 -7.92
N LEU A 148 12.17 4.63 -6.58
CA LEU A 148 11.06 4.98 -5.71
C LEU A 148 10.82 6.50 -5.61
N VAL A 149 11.57 7.28 -6.38
CA VAL A 149 11.34 8.71 -6.60
C VAL A 149 11.03 8.90 -8.07
N PHE A 150 9.96 9.64 -8.40
CA PHE A 150 9.61 9.91 -9.79
C PHE A 150 10.67 10.79 -10.48
N PRO A 151 10.88 10.66 -11.79
CA PRO A 151 11.70 11.61 -12.53
C PRO A 151 11.07 13.00 -12.48
N ILE A 152 11.91 14.02 -12.43
CA ILE A 152 11.47 15.40 -12.64
C ILE A 152 11.03 15.52 -14.11
N PRO A 153 9.82 16.06 -14.40
CA PRO A 153 9.34 16.20 -15.77
C PRO A 153 10.31 17.02 -16.63
N LEU A 154 10.54 16.58 -17.86
CA LEU A 154 11.50 17.22 -18.79
C LEU A 154 11.19 18.70 -19.01
N ARG A 155 9.90 19.06 -19.12
CA ARG A 155 9.46 20.47 -19.26
C ARG A 155 10.01 21.37 -18.14
N GLU A 156 10.07 20.87 -16.91
CA GLU A 156 10.59 21.64 -15.78
C GLU A 156 12.11 21.81 -15.88
N MET A 157 12.82 20.75 -16.31
CA MET A 157 14.27 20.80 -16.52
C MET A 157 14.67 21.74 -17.67
N ASP A 158 13.92 21.72 -18.77
CA ASP A 158 14.15 22.61 -19.93
C ASP A 158 13.91 24.08 -19.56
N THR A 159 12.97 24.35 -18.66
CA THR A 159 12.60 25.71 -18.23
C THR A 159 13.61 26.28 -17.23
N ASN A 160 14.21 25.44 -16.38
CA ASN A 160 15.14 25.87 -15.34
C ASN A 160 16.41 25.01 -15.32
N SER A 161 17.47 25.53 -15.95
CA SER A 161 18.78 24.89 -16.05
C SER A 161 19.49 24.68 -14.70
N LYS A 162 18.96 25.20 -13.59
CA LYS A 162 19.48 24.92 -12.24
C LYS A 162 18.89 23.65 -11.62
N ILE A 163 17.88 23.05 -12.23
CA ILE A 163 17.29 21.80 -11.75
C ILE A 163 18.23 20.65 -12.13
N THR A 164 18.60 19.87 -11.13
CA THR A 164 19.30 18.59 -11.33
C THR A 164 18.30 17.46 -11.19
N GLN A 165 18.35 16.50 -12.13
CA GLN A 165 17.47 15.33 -12.12
C GLN A 165 17.66 14.48 -10.85
N ASN A 166 16.60 13.79 -10.44
CA ASN A 166 16.68 12.80 -9.37
C ASN A 166 17.67 11.68 -9.74
N PRO A 167 18.49 11.20 -8.77
CA PRO A 167 19.43 10.10 -9.04
C PRO A 167 18.73 8.89 -9.68
N GLY A 168 19.43 8.17 -10.54
CA GLY A 168 18.89 6.99 -11.25
C GLY A 168 18.15 7.29 -12.55
N TYR A 169 17.87 8.57 -12.84
CA TYR A 169 17.35 9.00 -14.14
C TYR A 169 18.44 9.73 -14.92
N GLY A 170 18.44 9.58 -16.24
CA GLY A 170 19.42 10.22 -17.12
C GLY A 170 19.32 11.75 -17.04
N SER A 171 20.44 12.41 -17.35
CA SER A 171 20.50 13.85 -17.62
C SER A 171 19.82 14.19 -18.94
#